data_AF-A0A924G3C1-F1
#
_entry.id   AF-A0A924G3C1-F1
#
_cell.length_a   1.000
_cell.length_b   1.000
_cell.length_c   1.000
_cell.angle_alpha   90.00
_cell.angle_beta   90.00
_cell.angle_gamma   90.00
#
_symmetry.space_group_name_H-M   'P 1'
#
loop_
_entity.id
_entity.type
_entity.pdbx_description
1 polymer ?
#
loop_
_entity_poly.entity_id
_entity_poly.type
_entity_poly.pdbx_seq_one_letter_code
_entity_poly.pdbx_strand_id
1 'polypeptide(L)'
;MIDETLPFFVPILNEKNFRHVSSVKEISSDTDIWNYALANNQVIVTRDSDFYYRYMDNTISPKIIWIDIRNMKKRNFIEFIELCWPQVEAAILIANFIIVDEEKIETI
;
A
#
# COMPACT_ATOMS: atom_id res chain seq x y z
N MET A 1 0.77 6.15 6.57
CA MET A 1 0.64 4.93 5.74
C MET A 1 1.67 3.92 6.25
N ILE A 2 1.31 2.64 6.25
CA ILE A 2 2.14 1.55 6.76
C ILE A 2 2.56 0.68 5.60
N ASP A 3 3.86 0.41 5.56
CA ASP A 3 4.51 -0.28 4.47
C ASP A 3 5.01 -1.65 4.93
N GLU A 4 4.47 -2.71 4.36
CA GLU A 4 4.79 -4.10 4.69
C GLU A 4 5.87 -4.69 3.77
N THR A 5 5.84 -4.35 2.47
CA THR A 5 6.65 -4.99 1.43
C THR A 5 7.18 -4.02 0.38
N LEU A 6 6.78 -2.74 0.43
CA LEU A 6 7.38 -1.77 -0.46
C LEU A 6 8.79 -1.48 -0.01
N PRO A 7 9.70 -1.48 -0.98
CA PRO A 7 11.08 -1.29 -0.62
C PRO A 7 11.33 0.20 -0.38
N PHE A 8 12.03 0.49 0.73
CA PHE A 8 12.56 1.78 1.20
C PHE A 8 13.20 2.71 0.15
N PHE A 9 13.32 2.28 -1.11
CA PHE A 9 13.97 3.01 -2.20
C PHE A 9 13.03 3.87 -3.05
N VAL A 10 11.73 3.97 -2.74
CA VAL A 10 10.83 4.92 -3.41
C VAL A 10 10.85 6.25 -2.64
N PRO A 11 11.53 7.31 -3.15
CA PRO A 11 11.79 8.53 -2.40
C PRO A 11 10.53 9.25 -1.91
N ILE A 12 9.49 9.30 -2.75
CA ILE A 12 8.23 10.00 -2.42
C ILE A 12 7.52 9.40 -1.19
N LEU A 13 7.72 8.11 -0.90
CA LEU A 13 7.14 7.47 0.28
C LEU A 13 7.87 7.89 1.55
N ASN A 14 9.19 8.06 1.48
CA ASN A 14 10.00 8.50 2.62
C ASN A 14 9.70 9.94 3.05
N GLU A 15 9.31 10.82 2.12
CA GLU A 15 8.98 12.23 2.41
C GLU A 15 7.59 12.42 3.05
N LYS A 16 6.70 11.42 2.93
CA LYS A 16 5.26 11.55 3.25
C LYS A 16 4.85 10.93 4.60
N ASN A 17 5.79 10.74 5.54
CA ASN A 17 5.55 10.09 6.84
C ASN A 17 5.06 8.63 6.73
N PHE A 18 5.57 7.87 5.76
CA PHE A 18 5.38 6.42 5.76
C PHE A 18 6.11 5.79 6.93
N ARG A 19 5.40 4.95 7.69
CA ARG A 19 6.00 4.13 8.73
C ARG A 19 6.11 2.72 8.19
N HIS A 20 7.32 2.30 7.87
CA HIS A 20 7.54 0.90 7.54
C HIS A 20 7.15 0.01 8.73
N VAL A 21 6.49 -1.12 8.47
CA VAL A 21 6.01 -2.07 9.49
C VAL A 21 7.13 -2.45 10.45
N SER A 22 8.35 -2.68 9.95
CA SER A 22 9.51 -3.02 10.77
C SER A 22 9.93 -1.94 11.78
N SER A 23 9.45 -0.70 11.65
CA SER A 23 9.67 0.36 12.63
C SER A 23 8.72 0.28 13.83
N VAL A 24 7.65 -0.54 13.74
CA VAL A 24 6.67 -0.77 14.80
C VAL A 24 7.00 -2.11 15.47
N LYS A 25 7.61 -2.04 16.65
CA LYS A 25 8.11 -3.21 17.41
C LYS A 25 7.07 -4.31 17.71
N GLU A 26 5.78 -4.01 17.61
CA GLU A 26 4.68 -4.92 17.97
C GLU A 26 4.03 -5.62 16.76
N ILE A 27 4.49 -5.35 15.53
CA ILE A 27 3.95 -6.00 14.35
C ILE A 27 4.79 -7.22 13.98
N SER A 28 4.17 -8.41 14.01
CA SER A 28 4.83 -9.68 13.73
C SER A 28 4.13 -10.54 12.66
N SER A 29 2.96 -10.11 12.19
CA SER A 29 2.15 -10.83 11.20
C SER A 29 1.28 -9.87 10.38
N ASP A 30 0.79 -10.32 9.23
CA ASP A 30 -0.15 -9.60 8.36
C ASP A 30 -1.45 -9.23 9.11
N THR A 31 -1.85 -10.05 10.07
CA THR A 31 -2.98 -9.76 10.96
C THR A 31 -2.68 -8.61 11.91
N ASP A 32 -1.47 -8.53 12.45
CA ASP A 32 -1.07 -7.41 13.28
C ASP A 32 -1.01 -6.12 12.45
N ILE A 33 -0.52 -6.18 11.20
CA ILE A 33 -0.53 -5.05 10.26
C ILE A 33 -1.95 -4.57 10.02
N TRP A 34 -2.85 -5.49 9.69
CA TRP A 34 -4.27 -5.20 9.46
C TRP A 34 -4.92 -4.49 10.65
N ASN A 35 -4.80 -5.09 11.83
CA ASN A 35 -5.42 -4.58 13.04
C ASN A 35 -4.82 -3.24 13.46
N TYR A 36 -3.49 -3.10 13.39
CA TYR A 36 -2.82 -1.86 13.71
C TYR A 36 -3.22 -0.75 12.74
N ALA A 37 -3.27 -1.02 11.43
CA ALA A 37 -3.66 -0.04 10.44
C ALA A 37 -5.10 0.41 10.65
N LEU A 38 -6.02 -0.53 10.90
CA LEU A 38 -7.41 -0.24 11.19
C LEU A 38 -7.57 0.60 12.47
N ALA A 39 -6.91 0.21 13.56
CA ALA A 39 -7.00 0.90 14.85
C ALA A 39 -6.42 2.33 14.82
N ASN A 40 -5.41 2.56 13.98
CA ASN A 40 -4.71 3.85 13.88
C ASN A 40 -5.10 4.68 12.65
N ASN A 41 -6.16 4.28 11.93
CA ASN A 41 -6.63 4.90 10.69
C ASN A 41 -5.49 5.12 9.67
N GLN A 42 -4.64 4.10 9.50
CA GLN A 42 -3.52 4.11 8.56
C GLN A 42 -3.92 3.39 7.27
N VAL A 43 -3.32 3.84 6.17
CA VAL A 43 -3.40 3.16 4.87
C VAL A 43 -2.28 2.11 4.80
N ILE A 44 -2.62 0.87 4.44
CA ILE A 44 -1.64 -0.19 4.15
C ILE A 44 -1.20 -0.03 2.70
N VAL A 45 0.10 -0.10 2.44
CA VAL A 45 0.61 -0.20 1.08
C VAL A 45 1.43 -1.48 0.96
N THR A 46 1.04 -2.36 0.03
CA THR A 46 1.60 -3.70 -0.07
C THR A 46 1.66 -4.18 -1.52
N ARG A 47 2.52 -5.16 -1.79
CA ARG A 47 2.53 -5.96 -3.03
C ARG A 47 1.98 -7.36 -2.81
N ASP A 48 1.66 -7.72 -1.57
CA ASP A 48 1.12 -9.03 -1.23
C ASP A 48 -0.37 -9.11 -1.60
N SER A 49 -0.73 -10.12 -2.41
CA SER A 49 -2.11 -10.37 -2.81
C SER A 49 -2.98 -10.84 -1.63
N ASP A 50 -2.41 -11.32 -0.54
CA ASP A 50 -3.18 -11.80 0.61
C ASP A 50 -4.02 -10.69 1.24
N PHE A 51 -3.57 -9.42 1.17
CA PHE A 51 -4.36 -8.26 1.60
C PHE A 51 -5.54 -7.95 0.68
N TYR A 52 -5.43 -8.26 -0.61
CA TYR A 52 -6.56 -8.16 -1.53
C TYR A 52 -7.66 -9.14 -1.13
N TYR A 53 -7.32 -10.42 -0.98
CA TYR A 53 -8.30 -11.44 -0.58
C TYR A 53 -8.88 -11.12 0.80
N ARG A 54 -8.03 -10.69 1.74
CA ARG A 54 -8.47 -10.28 3.07
C ARG A 54 -9.44 -9.10 3.03
N TYR A 55 -9.23 -8.12 2.16
CA TYR A 55 -10.20 -7.02 1.97
C TYR A 55 -11.53 -7.50 1.41
N MET A 56 -11.50 -8.41 0.42
CA MET A 56 -12.73 -8.99 -0.13
C MET A 56 -13.54 -9.77 0.93
N ASP A 57 -12.85 -10.44 1.87
CA ASP A 57 -13.47 -11.28 2.90
C ASP A 57 -13.93 -10.52 4.15
N ASN A 58 -13.59 -9.23 4.29
CA ASN A 58 -13.89 -8.44 5.50
C ASN A 58 -14.77 -7.22 5.18
N THR A 59 -15.85 -7.06 5.94
CA THR A 59 -16.74 -5.88 5.84
C THR A 59 -16.12 -4.61 6.42
N ILE A 60 -15.15 -4.75 7.32
CA ILE A 60 -14.40 -3.66 7.94
C ILE A 60 -12.93 -3.85 7.59
N SER A 61 -12.34 -2.84 6.97
CA SER A 61 -10.95 -2.88 6.55
C SER A 61 -10.27 -1.53 6.78
N PRO A 62 -8.93 -1.52 6.94
CA PRO A 62 -8.16 -0.31 6.70
C PRO A 62 -8.26 0.07 5.21
N LYS A 63 -7.76 1.27 4.89
CA LYS A 63 -7.52 1.62 3.50
C LYS A 63 -6.30 0.87 2.98
N ILE A 64 -6.32 0.41 1.73
CA ILE A 64 -5.25 -0.41 1.16
C ILE A 64 -4.89 0.11 -0.23
N ILE A 65 -3.60 0.19 -0.51
CA ILE A 65 -3.03 0.41 -1.84
C ILE A 65 -2.23 -0.85 -2.18
N TRP A 66 -2.73 -1.64 -3.12
CA TRP A 66 -2.07 -2.85 -3.60
C TRP A 66 -1.38 -2.57 -4.93
N ILE A 67 -0.07 -2.82 -5.00
CA ILE A 67 0.74 -2.62 -6.20
C ILE A 67 0.97 -3.98 -6.88
N ASP A 68 0.12 -4.32 -7.83
CA ASP A 68 0.18 -5.55 -8.65
C ASP A 68 1.00 -5.34 -9.93
N ILE A 69 2.27 -4.99 -9.75
CA ILE A 69 3.24 -4.87 -10.85
C ILE A 69 4.17 -6.08 -10.77
N ARG A 70 4.33 -6.84 -11.85
CA ARG A 70 5.17 -8.06 -11.85
C ARG A 70 6.27 -7.93 -12.90
N ASN A 71 7.50 -8.28 -12.54
CA ASN A 71 8.65 -8.29 -13.46
C ASN A 71 9.12 -6.92 -13.99
N MET A 72 8.80 -5.81 -13.31
CA MET A 72 9.37 -4.51 -13.64
C MET A 72 10.77 -4.33 -13.04
N LYS A 73 11.73 -3.84 -13.84
CA LYS A 73 13.07 -3.49 -13.34
C LYS A 73 12.94 -2.39 -12.28
N LYS A 74 13.78 -2.46 -11.24
CA LYS A 74 13.79 -1.52 -10.10
C LYS A 74 13.71 -0.05 -10.51
N ARG A 75 14.51 0.38 -11.50
CA ARG A 75 14.53 1.76 -11.97
C ARG A 75 13.18 2.19 -12.55
N ASN A 76 12.65 1.39 -13.47
CA ASN A 76 11.36 1.65 -14.10
C ASN A 76 10.23 1.64 -13.06
N PHE A 77 10.32 0.78 -12.05
CA PHE A 77 9.35 0.73 -10.96
C PHE A 77 9.34 2.03 -10.15
N ILE A 78 10.51 2.57 -9.83
CA ILE A 78 10.60 3.87 -9.13
C ILE A 78 10.00 4.97 -9.99
N GLU A 79 10.43 5.08 -11.26
CA GLU A 79 9.93 6.11 -12.18
C GLU A 79 8.41 6.01 -12.39
N PHE A 80 7.87 4.80 -12.51
CA PHE A 80 6.44 4.55 -12.62
C PHE A 80 5.69 5.00 -11.37
N ILE A 81 6.14 4.56 -10.19
CA ILE A 81 5.47 4.90 -8.93
C ILE A 81 5.52 6.41 -8.70
N GLU A 82 6.66 7.08 -8.92
CA GLU A 82 6.76 8.54 -8.80
C GLU A 82 5.81 9.27 -9.75
N LEU A 83 5.64 8.77 -10.97
CA LEU A 83 4.75 9.35 -11.97
C LEU A 83 3.27 9.18 -11.60
N CYS A 84 2.88 8.00 -11.11
CA CYS A 84 1.48 7.68 -10.85
C CYS A 84 1.02 8.07 -9.43
N TRP A 85 1.95 8.32 -8.50
CA TRP A 85 1.63 8.58 -7.09
C TRP A 85 0.60 9.68 -6.83
N PRO A 86 0.63 10.84 -7.52
CA PRO A 86 -0.39 11.88 -7.31
C PRO A 86 -1.82 11.40 -7.57
N GLN A 87 -1.99 10.45 -8.51
CA GLN A 87 -3.29 9.86 -8.82
C GLN A 87 -3.74 8.89 -7.71
N VAL A 88 -2.80 8.11 -7.16
CA VAL A 88 -3.04 7.24 -6.00
C VAL A 88 -3.45 8.07 -4.78
N GLU A 89 -2.78 9.20 -4.53
CA GLU A 89 -3.14 10.13 -3.44
C GLU A 89 -4.55 10.72 -3.62
N ALA A 90 -4.94 11.08 -4.83
CA ALA A 90 -6.29 11.57 -5.09
C ALA A 90 -7.34 10.46 -4.89
N ALA A 91 -7.07 9.25 -5.40
CA ALA A 91 -7.96 8.11 -5.31
C ALA A 91 -8.18 7.64 -3.85
N ILE A 92 -7.15 7.68 -2.99
CA ILE A 92 -7.26 7.13 -1.63
C ILE A 92 -8.11 8.01 -0.71
N LEU A 93 -8.42 9.24 -1.13
CA LEU A 93 -9.35 10.12 -0.41
C LEU A 93 -10.80 9.62 -0.52
N ILE A 94 -11.15 8.97 -1.63
CA ILE A 94 -12.53 8.57 -1.96
C ILE A 94 -12.75 7.05 -1.98
N ALA A 95 -11.68 6.25 -2.07
CA ALA A 95 -11.73 4.79 -2.08
C ALA A 95 -11.09 4.19 -0.83
N ASN A 96 -11.49 2.95 -0.51
CA ASN A 96 -10.87 2.18 0.57
C ASN A 96 -9.87 1.16 0.05
N PHE A 97 -9.97 0.77 -1.23
CA PHE A 97 -8.96 -0.07 -1.86
C PHE A 97 -8.54 0.51 -3.20
N ILE A 98 -7.23 0.53 -3.46
CA ILE A 98 -6.66 0.93 -4.74
C ILE A 98 -5.81 -0.21 -5.27
N ILE A 99 -6.01 -0.56 -6.53
CA ILE A 99 -5.14 -1.44 -7.29
C ILE A 99 -4.29 -0.56 -8.21
N VAL A 100 -2.98 -0.71 -8.14
CA VAL A 100 -2.03 -0.08 -9.04
C VAL A 100 -1.38 -1.19 -9.87
N ASP A 101 -1.74 -1.28 -11.13
CA ASP A 101 -1.12 -2.17 -12.11
C ASP A 101 -0.33 -1.34 -13.17
N GLU A 102 0.30 -2.00 -14.14
CA GLU A 102 1.14 -1.33 -15.15
C GLU A 102 0.34 -0.49 -16.16
N GLU A 103 -0.95 -0.76 -16.31
CA GLU A 103 -1.81 -0.14 -17.32
C GLU A 103 -2.74 0.93 -16.71
N LYS A 104 -3.15 0.75 -15.45
CA LYS A 104 -4.20 1.54 -14.81
C LYS A 104 -4.14 1.55 -13.29
N ILE A 105 -4.90 2.49 -12.73
CA ILE A 105 -5.23 2.58 -11.31
C ILE A 105 -6.73 2.30 -11.18
N GLU A 106 -7.08 1.28 -10.41
CA GLU A 106 -8.48 0.93 -10.11
C GLU A 106 -8.81 1.22 -8.65
N THR A 107 -10.07 1.53 -8.38
CA THR A 107 -10.58 1.82 -7.03
C THR A 107 -11.76 0.91 -6.71
N ILE A 108 -11.78 0.34 -5.50
CA ILE A 108 -12.88 -0.48 -4.96
C ILE A 108 -13.43 0.15 -3.69
#